data_AF-A0A8R2A8W9-F1
#
_entry.id   AF-A0A8R2A8W9-F1
#
_cell.length_a   1.000
_cell.length_b   1.000
_cell.length_c   1.000
_cell.angle_alpha   90.00
_cell.angle_beta   90.00
_cell.angle_gamma   90.00
#
_symmetry.space_group_name_H-M   'P 1'
#
loop_
_entity.id
_entity.type
_entity.pdbx_description
1 polymer ?
#
loop_
_entity_poly.entity_id
_entity_poly.type
_entity_poly.pdbx_seq_one_letter_code
_entity_poly.pdbx_strand_id
1 'polypeptide(L)'
;MDSIKQVNMKCKNMLIEYEQMQNLDDIICSLSEDETSVIHTRHEEFVKSMSLITLDSSPITRTTVAGNIFAELLSKKILPVEAITRGIDAVLKDWNDYLMEYPQFFSYIAAIIAPLLLSQNAFFDFNNLKDCCTSIRPDNSTQFFTEVLNTILISKETQNIKEQRGGMLWIYKKWLASKYVPLDIFIPHNQINKYFENDRIGAFLLSIAMYDQLKMADKKLQHDILNSWITTNISAEVIKCPQFMRALTIAIFIDRINSIHPNEDFLVHCHVKLLTHYIQSEALPVSEIIAREVQCLYGFQIMSAALEYPEKMVLRLFHHLYQDSVISKESFQTWKKDDKFNSGFDEDLETKNMTVLNSFFIQLELNDSDEDDTDE
;
A
#
# COMPACT_ATOMS: atom_id res chain seq x y z
N MET A 1 22.78 39.91 2.14
CA MET A 1 21.47 39.46 1.62
C MET A 1 21.05 38.29 2.50
N ASP A 2 19.86 38.34 3.07
CA ASP A 2 19.41 37.37 4.07
C ASP A 2 19.49 35.93 3.52
N SER A 3 20.10 35.02 4.28
CA SER A 3 20.46 33.67 3.83
C SER A 3 19.23 32.88 3.37
N ILE A 4 18.08 33.13 3.99
CA ILE A 4 16.78 32.53 3.63
C ILE A 4 16.27 33.07 2.28
N LYS A 5 16.47 34.36 1.99
CA LYS A 5 16.06 34.96 0.71
C LYS A 5 16.82 34.37 -0.46
N GLN A 6 18.07 33.97 -0.25
CA GLN A 6 18.87 33.29 -1.28
C GLN A 6 18.35 31.87 -1.57
N VAL A 7 18.01 31.09 -0.53
CA VAL A 7 17.38 29.76 -0.69
C VAL A 7 16.07 29.88 -1.46
N ASN A 8 15.20 30.81 -1.04
CA ASN A 8 13.90 31.01 -1.67
C ASN A 8 14.01 31.43 -3.14
N MET A 9 14.99 32.29 -3.47
CA MET A 9 15.23 32.68 -4.87
C MET A 9 15.69 31.49 -5.70
N LYS A 10 16.63 30.67 -5.19
CA LYS A 10 17.07 29.45 -5.87
C LYS A 10 15.90 28.49 -6.12
N CYS A 11 15.04 28.24 -5.11
CA CYS A 11 13.88 27.36 -5.26
C CYS A 11 12.90 27.87 -6.32
N LYS A 12 12.59 29.19 -6.32
CA LYS A 12 11.72 29.79 -7.35
C LYS A 12 12.29 29.63 -8.75
N ASN A 13 13.59 29.87 -8.92
CA ASN A 13 14.24 29.71 -10.21
C ASN A 13 14.15 28.27 -10.72
N MET A 14 14.40 27.27 -9.86
CA MET A 14 14.27 25.85 -10.23
C MET A 14 12.86 25.50 -10.72
N LEU A 15 11.82 25.99 -10.02
CA LEU A 15 10.44 25.72 -10.42
C LEU A 15 10.10 26.39 -11.77
N ILE A 16 10.60 27.61 -12.01
CA ILE A 16 10.41 28.33 -13.28
C ILE A 16 11.16 27.64 -14.42
N GLU A 17 12.41 27.23 -14.18
CA GLU A 17 13.23 26.50 -15.15
C GLU A 17 12.57 25.18 -15.55
N TYR A 18 12.00 24.45 -14.60
CA TYR A 18 11.25 23.23 -14.89
C TYR A 18 10.02 23.51 -15.74
N GLU A 19 9.24 24.55 -15.43
CA GLU A 19 8.08 24.95 -16.24
C GLU A 19 8.45 25.29 -17.70
N GLN A 20 9.65 25.82 -17.92
CA GLN A 20 10.14 26.22 -19.25
C GLN A 20 10.78 25.08 -20.04
N MET A 21 11.58 24.24 -19.37
CA MET A 21 12.40 23.24 -20.04
C MET A 21 11.82 21.83 -19.97
N GLN A 22 10.91 21.56 -19.01
CA GLN A 22 10.42 20.22 -18.65
C GLN A 22 11.53 19.17 -18.45
N ASN A 23 12.76 19.62 -18.20
CA ASN A 23 13.93 18.76 -18.07
C ASN A 23 14.50 18.88 -16.65
N LEU A 24 14.37 17.81 -15.87
CA LEU A 24 14.93 17.74 -14.51
C LEU A 24 16.44 17.55 -14.54
N ASP A 25 17.00 16.92 -15.57
CA ASP A 25 18.42 16.59 -15.59
C ASP A 25 19.30 17.83 -15.68
N ASP A 26 18.91 18.84 -16.48
CA ASP A 26 19.68 20.09 -16.61
C ASP A 26 19.68 20.90 -15.30
N ILE A 27 18.51 20.97 -14.64
CA ILE A 27 18.38 21.61 -13.33
C ILE A 27 19.29 20.89 -12.33
N ILE A 28 19.29 19.56 -12.32
CA ILE A 28 20.07 18.78 -11.36
C ILE A 28 21.58 18.83 -11.64
N CYS A 29 21.99 18.81 -12.90
CA CYS A 29 23.39 19.02 -13.29
C CYS A 29 23.88 20.37 -12.74
N SER A 30 23.11 21.45 -12.93
CA SER A 30 23.48 22.78 -12.41
C SER A 30 23.66 22.81 -10.89
N LEU A 31 22.86 22.04 -10.15
CA LEU A 31 22.91 21.96 -8.69
C LEU A 31 24.04 21.07 -8.17
N SER A 32 24.41 20.05 -8.95
CA SER A 32 25.52 19.15 -8.63
C SER A 32 26.90 19.78 -8.87
N GLU A 33 27.01 20.67 -9.86
CA GLU A 33 28.27 21.34 -10.23
C GLU A 33 28.62 22.53 -9.31
N ASP A 34 27.62 23.18 -8.71
CA ASP A 34 27.84 24.29 -7.76
C ASP A 34 28.15 23.73 -6.35
N GLU A 35 29.41 23.42 -6.06
CA GLU A 35 29.88 22.99 -4.72
C GLU A 35 29.56 24.02 -3.62
N THR A 36 29.39 25.29 -4.00
CA THR A 36 28.99 26.39 -3.09
C THR A 36 27.48 26.54 -2.96
N SER A 37 26.70 25.65 -3.58
CA SER A 37 25.26 25.75 -3.59
C SER A 37 24.69 25.65 -2.18
N VAL A 38 23.69 26.49 -1.92
CA VAL A 38 22.98 26.51 -0.63
C VAL A 38 22.25 25.19 -0.37
N ILE A 39 22.01 24.38 -1.42
CA ILE A 39 21.52 23.01 -1.29
C ILE A 39 22.51 22.19 -0.45
N HIS A 40 23.77 22.08 -0.88
CA HIS A 40 24.81 21.24 -0.22
C HIS A 40 25.09 21.62 1.23
N THR A 41 24.87 22.88 1.59
CA THR A 41 25.18 23.40 2.94
C THR A 41 23.95 23.52 3.85
N ARG A 42 22.74 23.55 3.30
CA ARG A 42 21.48 23.81 4.04
C ARG A 42 20.31 22.96 3.49
N HIS A 43 20.55 21.67 3.31
CA HIS A 43 19.61 20.71 2.74
C HIS A 43 18.20 20.77 3.36
N GLU A 44 18.09 20.81 4.69
CA GLU A 44 16.80 20.83 5.40
C GLU A 44 16.01 22.12 5.07
N GLU A 45 16.69 23.26 5.06
CA GLU A 45 16.07 24.55 4.72
C GLU A 45 15.67 24.62 3.25
N PHE A 46 16.48 24.04 2.36
CA PHE A 46 16.13 23.91 0.96
C PHE A 46 14.82 23.13 0.78
N VAL A 47 14.68 21.97 1.45
CA VAL A 47 13.46 21.17 1.40
C VAL A 47 12.26 21.96 1.93
N LYS A 48 12.37 22.58 3.11
CA LYS A 48 11.30 23.40 3.69
C LYS A 48 10.90 24.55 2.76
N SER A 49 11.85 25.32 2.26
CA SER A 49 11.59 26.46 1.37
C SER A 49 10.94 26.03 0.06
N MET A 50 11.45 24.97 -0.58
CA MET A 50 10.89 24.46 -1.83
C MET A 50 9.44 24.01 -1.62
N SER A 51 9.16 23.22 -0.58
CA SER A 51 7.80 22.79 -0.24
C SER A 51 6.86 23.97 -0.04
N LEU A 52 7.25 24.99 0.72
CA LEU A 52 6.39 26.15 1.00
C LEU A 52 6.13 27.00 -0.25
N ILE A 53 7.16 27.26 -1.07
CA ILE A 53 7.01 28.08 -2.29
C ILE A 53 6.03 27.43 -3.28
N THR A 54 5.96 26.09 -3.32
CA THR A 54 5.00 25.40 -4.18
C THR A 54 3.54 25.53 -3.74
N LEU A 55 3.28 25.87 -2.47
CA LEU A 55 1.91 26.07 -1.96
C LEU A 55 1.27 27.36 -2.53
N ASP A 56 2.07 28.37 -2.84
CA ASP A 56 1.59 29.72 -3.17
C ASP A 56 1.04 29.87 -4.61
N SER A 57 1.23 28.91 -5.54
CA SER A 57 1.11 29.21 -6.98
C SER A 57 0.77 28.04 -7.94
N SER A 58 -0.42 27.45 -7.82
CA SER A 58 -0.92 26.23 -8.53
C SER A 58 -0.50 24.92 -7.83
N PRO A 59 -1.35 24.41 -6.92
CA PRO A 59 -0.82 23.65 -5.78
C PRO A 59 -0.38 22.21 -6.08
N ILE A 60 -1.01 21.49 -7.02
CA ILE A 60 -0.74 20.04 -7.19
C ILE A 60 0.38 19.80 -8.21
N THR A 61 0.37 20.48 -9.36
CA THR A 61 1.41 20.27 -10.38
C THR A 61 2.79 20.65 -9.85
N ARG A 62 2.92 21.79 -9.16
CA ARG A 62 4.23 22.26 -8.66
C ARG A 62 4.73 21.47 -7.47
N THR A 63 3.85 20.97 -6.60
CA THR A 63 4.25 20.08 -5.50
C THR A 63 4.75 18.74 -6.02
N THR A 64 4.10 18.17 -7.05
CA THR A 64 4.63 16.98 -7.74
C THR A 64 6.01 17.24 -8.35
N VAL A 65 6.23 18.42 -8.94
CA VAL A 65 7.56 18.80 -9.47
C VAL A 65 8.61 18.87 -8.37
N ALA A 66 8.30 19.50 -7.24
CA ALA A 66 9.21 19.51 -6.09
C ALA A 66 9.51 18.09 -5.59
N GLY A 67 8.50 17.22 -5.53
CA GLY A 67 8.67 15.80 -5.20
C GLY A 67 9.61 15.08 -6.18
N ASN A 68 9.45 15.31 -7.48
CA ASN A 68 10.33 14.74 -8.52
C ASN A 68 11.78 15.23 -8.38
N ILE A 69 11.98 16.52 -8.11
CA ILE A 69 13.30 17.10 -7.85
C ILE A 69 13.93 16.41 -6.62
N PHE A 70 13.18 16.27 -5.51
CA PHE A 70 13.70 15.60 -4.32
C PHE A 70 14.04 14.13 -4.59
N ALA A 71 13.18 13.40 -5.31
CA ALA A 71 13.41 11.99 -5.64
C ALA A 71 14.66 11.79 -6.48
N GLU A 72 14.94 12.69 -7.43
CA GLU A 72 16.11 12.61 -8.29
C GLU A 72 17.38 13.10 -7.58
N LEU A 73 17.31 14.16 -6.77
CA LEU A 73 18.45 14.57 -5.93
C LEU A 73 18.82 13.49 -4.89
N LEU A 74 17.82 12.77 -4.36
CA LEU A 74 18.03 11.61 -3.50
C LEU A 74 18.67 10.45 -4.27
N SER A 75 18.20 10.17 -5.50
CA SER A 75 18.74 9.11 -6.37
C SER A 75 20.23 9.32 -6.67
N LYS A 76 20.62 10.57 -6.93
CA LYS A 76 22.01 10.98 -7.20
C LYS A 76 22.83 11.21 -5.93
N LYS A 77 22.26 10.96 -4.73
CA LYS A 77 22.89 11.14 -3.41
C LYS A 77 23.38 12.56 -3.14
N ILE A 78 22.74 13.54 -3.78
CA ILE A 78 23.00 14.97 -3.55
C ILE A 78 22.26 15.42 -2.30
N LEU A 79 20.99 15.01 -2.16
CA LEU A 79 20.14 15.37 -1.03
C LEU A 79 19.96 14.15 -0.10
N PRO A 80 20.46 14.19 1.16
CA PRO A 80 20.32 13.08 2.09
C PRO A 80 18.87 12.90 2.54
N VAL A 81 18.45 11.64 2.74
CA VAL A 81 17.08 11.29 3.13
C VAL A 81 16.69 11.94 4.46
N GLU A 82 17.62 12.09 5.40
CA GLU A 82 17.38 12.72 6.71
C GLU A 82 17.11 14.22 6.60
N ALA A 83 17.56 14.88 5.53
CA ALA A 83 17.22 16.28 5.29
C ALA A 83 15.84 16.42 4.64
N ILE A 84 15.45 15.46 3.78
CA ILE A 84 14.10 15.38 3.21
C ILE A 84 13.09 15.17 4.34
N THR A 85 13.30 14.16 5.18
CA THR A 85 12.34 13.84 6.25
C THR A 85 12.18 14.99 7.23
N ARG A 86 13.29 15.57 7.72
CA ARG A 86 13.25 16.72 8.62
C ARG A 86 12.68 17.98 7.98
N GLY A 87 13.02 18.26 6.73
CA GLY A 87 12.52 19.44 6.02
C GLY A 87 11.01 19.39 5.81
N ILE A 88 10.47 18.22 5.47
CA ILE A 88 9.02 18.01 5.34
C ILE A 88 8.33 18.05 6.70
N ASP A 89 8.89 17.41 7.74
CA ASP A 89 8.34 17.48 9.09
C ASP A 89 8.31 18.93 9.62
N ALA A 90 9.32 19.73 9.30
CA ALA A 90 9.39 21.15 9.65
C ALA A 90 8.37 22.03 8.91
N VAL A 91 7.79 21.56 7.80
CA VAL A 91 6.63 22.18 7.14
C VAL A 91 5.34 21.72 7.82
N LEU A 92 5.22 20.42 8.08
CA LEU A 92 4.07 19.82 8.74
C LEU A 92 3.91 20.29 10.19
N LYS A 93 4.97 20.76 10.85
CA LYS A 93 4.92 21.31 12.21
C LYS A 93 3.95 22.48 12.36
N ASP A 94 3.86 23.33 11.34
CA ASP A 94 3.03 24.54 11.32
C ASP A 94 1.71 24.29 10.56
N TRP A 95 1.25 23.02 10.48
CA TRP A 95 0.09 22.59 9.69
C TRP A 95 -1.20 23.36 9.98
N ASN A 96 -1.43 23.78 11.23
CA ASN A 96 -2.62 24.53 11.63
C ASN A 96 -2.72 25.86 10.86
N ASP A 97 -1.60 26.58 10.77
CA ASP A 97 -1.53 27.87 10.11
C ASP A 97 -1.72 27.68 8.60
N TYR A 98 -1.07 26.67 8.02
CA TYR A 98 -1.21 26.37 6.60
C TYR A 98 -2.59 25.86 6.22
N LEU A 99 -3.30 25.12 7.08
CA LEU A 99 -4.67 24.69 6.77
C LEU A 99 -5.66 25.86 6.71
N MET A 100 -5.43 26.92 7.49
CA MET A 100 -6.27 28.13 7.43
C MET A 100 -6.16 28.82 6.07
N GLU A 101 -4.97 28.82 5.48
CA GLU A 101 -4.70 29.45 4.18
C GLU A 101 -4.97 28.49 3.00
N TYR A 102 -4.67 27.21 3.18
CA TYR A 102 -4.68 26.16 2.16
C TYR A 102 -5.49 24.95 2.64
N PRO A 103 -6.81 24.87 2.38
CA PRO A 103 -7.66 23.78 2.89
C PRO A 103 -7.24 22.37 2.46
N GLN A 104 -6.51 22.23 1.34
CA GLN A 104 -5.99 20.97 0.81
C GLN A 104 -4.50 20.76 1.15
N PHE A 105 -3.97 21.43 2.19
CA PHE A 105 -2.56 21.38 2.57
C PHE A 105 -1.98 19.96 2.62
N PHE A 106 -2.68 19.00 3.25
CA PHE A 106 -2.18 17.63 3.31
C PHE A 106 -2.11 16.95 1.94
N SER A 107 -3.05 17.20 1.03
CA SER A 107 -2.98 16.71 -0.35
C SER A 107 -1.80 17.31 -1.10
N TYR A 108 -1.45 18.57 -0.82
CA TYR A 108 -0.29 19.23 -1.43
C TYR A 108 1.03 18.64 -0.94
N ILE A 109 1.17 18.39 0.36
CA ILE A 109 2.34 17.70 0.90
C ILE A 109 2.39 16.24 0.42
N ALA A 110 1.24 15.57 0.29
CA ALA A 110 1.16 14.21 -0.26
C ALA A 110 1.67 14.15 -1.71
N ALA A 111 1.39 15.16 -2.53
CA ALA A 111 1.92 15.29 -3.90
C ALA A 111 3.45 15.47 -3.95
N ILE A 112 4.08 16.02 -2.89
CA ILE A 112 5.54 16.05 -2.75
C ILE A 112 6.08 14.65 -2.38
N ILE A 113 5.39 13.95 -1.48
CA ILE A 113 5.80 12.63 -0.98
C ILE A 113 5.65 11.52 -2.02
N ALA A 114 4.59 11.54 -2.83
CA ALA A 114 4.29 10.44 -3.74
C ALA A 114 5.44 10.13 -4.71
N PRO A 115 6.07 11.11 -5.40
CA PRO A 115 7.26 10.86 -6.22
C PRO A 115 8.42 10.17 -5.50
N LEU A 116 8.65 10.49 -4.23
CA LEU A 116 9.69 9.85 -3.42
C LEU A 116 9.40 8.36 -3.21
N LEU A 117 8.14 7.99 -2.93
CA LEU A 117 7.71 6.60 -2.74
C LEU A 117 7.61 5.82 -4.06
N LEU A 118 7.25 6.50 -5.15
CA LEU A 118 7.16 5.95 -6.51
C LEU A 118 8.53 5.77 -7.17
N SER A 119 9.58 6.41 -6.64
CA SER A 119 10.93 6.21 -7.13
C SER A 119 11.35 4.74 -7.02
N GLN A 120 11.95 4.22 -8.10
CA GLN A 120 12.45 2.84 -8.17
C GLN A 120 13.64 2.60 -7.26
N ASN A 121 14.34 3.66 -6.84
CA ASN A 121 15.41 3.51 -5.88
C ASN A 121 14.83 3.18 -4.49
N ALA A 122 15.54 2.36 -3.73
CA ALA A 122 15.14 1.97 -2.38
C ALA A 122 15.52 3.02 -1.32
N PHE A 123 15.76 4.29 -1.72
CA PHE A 123 16.27 5.32 -0.81
C PHE A 123 15.16 5.98 0.04
N PHE A 124 13.90 5.90 -0.39
CA PHE A 124 12.75 6.40 0.36
C PHE A 124 11.63 5.35 0.46
N ASP A 125 11.21 5.05 1.69
CA ASP A 125 10.20 4.05 2.02
C ASP A 125 9.21 4.54 3.11
N PHE A 126 8.34 3.64 3.61
CA PHE A 126 7.37 3.99 4.65
C PHE A 126 7.99 4.32 6.02
N ASN A 127 9.23 3.89 6.31
CA ASN A 127 9.97 4.35 7.50
C ASN A 127 10.35 5.82 7.36
N ASN A 128 10.81 6.23 6.17
CA ASN A 128 11.10 7.63 5.93
C ASN A 128 9.84 8.49 5.98
N LEU A 129 8.72 8.00 5.43
CA LEU A 129 7.43 8.67 5.60
C LEU A 129 7.04 8.80 7.07
N LYS A 130 7.34 7.78 7.89
CA LYS A 130 7.14 7.87 9.33
C LYS A 130 7.95 9.03 9.92
N ASP A 131 9.17 9.26 9.48
CA ASP A 131 9.98 10.36 10.00
C ASP A 131 9.52 11.73 9.48
N CYS A 132 8.88 11.80 8.30
CA CYS A 132 8.31 13.03 7.77
C CYS A 132 7.13 13.59 8.58
N CYS A 133 6.37 12.75 9.29
CA CYS A 133 5.10 13.17 9.90
C CYS A 133 5.07 13.06 11.43
N THR A 134 6.20 13.20 12.09
CA THR A 134 6.29 13.17 13.56
C THR A 134 5.52 14.31 14.22
N SER A 135 5.55 15.51 13.64
CA SER A 135 4.96 16.73 14.21
C SER A 135 3.42 16.78 14.13
N ILE A 136 2.78 15.89 13.36
CA ILE A 136 1.32 15.86 13.16
C ILE A 136 0.62 14.66 13.79
N ARG A 137 1.37 13.84 14.54
CA ARG A 137 0.84 12.65 15.22
C ARG A 137 0.21 12.97 16.58
N PRO A 138 -0.83 12.22 16.99
CA PRO A 138 -1.62 11.27 16.18
C PRO A 138 -2.73 11.96 15.38
N ASP A 139 -2.99 13.24 15.64
CA ASP A 139 -4.25 13.91 15.27
C ASP A 139 -4.49 13.99 13.76
N ASN A 140 -3.47 14.35 12.98
CA ASN A 140 -3.59 14.51 11.53
C ASN A 140 -2.77 13.51 10.72
N SER A 141 -2.00 12.63 11.37
CA SER A 141 -1.21 11.60 10.68
C SER A 141 -2.10 10.68 9.84
N THR A 142 -3.33 10.38 10.30
CA THR A 142 -4.28 9.55 9.56
C THR A 142 -4.72 10.19 8.26
N GLN A 143 -5.11 11.47 8.33
CA GLN A 143 -5.55 12.23 7.15
C GLN A 143 -4.40 12.33 6.15
N PHE A 144 -3.23 12.76 6.61
CA PHE A 144 -2.05 12.89 5.75
C PHE A 144 -1.64 11.56 5.11
N PHE A 145 -1.58 10.48 5.87
CA PHE A 145 -1.20 9.17 5.34
C PHE A 145 -2.20 8.67 4.30
N THR A 146 -3.50 8.93 4.50
CA THR A 146 -4.56 8.58 3.54
C THR A 146 -4.43 9.40 2.25
N GLU A 147 -4.11 10.70 2.35
CA GLU A 147 -3.82 11.54 1.17
C GLU A 147 -2.60 11.02 0.38
N VAL A 148 -1.54 10.58 1.07
CA VAL A 148 -0.38 9.95 0.43
C VAL A 148 -0.78 8.67 -0.32
N LEU A 149 -1.53 7.77 0.33
CA LEU A 149 -2.00 6.53 -0.30
C LEU A 149 -2.92 6.82 -1.51
N ASN A 150 -3.86 7.76 -1.39
CA ASN A 150 -4.72 8.19 -2.49
C ASN A 150 -3.91 8.75 -3.66
N THR A 151 -2.87 9.55 -3.37
CA THR A 151 -2.02 10.13 -4.41
C THR A 151 -1.27 9.03 -5.17
N ILE A 152 -0.69 8.05 -4.48
CA ILE A 152 -0.01 6.90 -5.09
C ILE A 152 -1.00 6.02 -5.89
N LEU A 153 -2.22 5.89 -5.38
CA LEU A 153 -3.27 5.10 -6.02
C LEU A 153 -3.74 5.72 -7.34
N ILE A 154 -3.77 7.05 -7.44
CA ILE A 154 -4.20 7.79 -8.64
C ILE A 154 -3.03 8.01 -9.60
N SER A 155 -1.79 8.02 -9.13
CA SER A 155 -0.60 8.12 -9.97
C SER A 155 -0.40 6.84 -10.78
N LYS A 156 -1.12 6.67 -11.88
CA LYS A 156 -0.88 5.60 -12.86
C LYS A 156 0.16 6.09 -13.87
N GLU A 157 1.44 5.80 -13.62
CA GLU A 157 2.48 5.94 -14.65
C GLU A 157 2.80 4.56 -15.24
N THR A 158 2.14 4.22 -16.35
CA THR A 158 2.47 3.03 -17.14
C THR A 158 3.65 3.37 -18.05
N GLN A 159 4.88 3.28 -17.54
CA GLN A 159 6.06 3.46 -18.39
C GLN A 159 6.28 2.27 -19.33
N ASN A 160 5.91 1.04 -18.91
CA ASN A 160 5.90 -0.19 -19.71
C ASN A 160 5.01 -1.27 -19.06
N ILE A 161 4.50 -2.22 -19.86
CA ILE A 161 3.61 -3.36 -19.45
C ILE A 161 4.17 -4.20 -18.29
N LYS A 162 5.48 -4.13 -18.01
CA LYS A 162 6.15 -4.92 -16.95
C LYS A 162 6.41 -4.16 -15.64
N GLU A 163 6.27 -2.84 -15.61
CA GLU A 163 6.70 -1.99 -14.49
C GLU A 163 5.70 -0.87 -14.26
N GLN A 164 4.53 -1.21 -13.72
CA GLN A 164 3.59 -0.19 -13.25
C GLN A 164 4.12 0.52 -12.02
N ARG A 165 4.06 1.85 -12.06
CA ARG A 165 4.27 2.71 -10.90
C ARG A 165 2.91 3.19 -10.40
N GLY A 166 2.77 3.15 -9.08
CA GLY A 166 1.54 3.51 -8.38
C GLY A 166 0.47 2.43 -8.43
N GLY A 167 -0.71 2.76 -7.94
CA GLY A 167 -1.78 1.79 -7.72
C GLY A 167 -1.62 0.96 -6.44
N MET A 168 -2.60 0.11 -6.17
CA MET A 168 -2.63 -0.69 -4.94
C MET A 168 -1.53 -1.75 -4.90
N LEU A 169 -1.22 -2.36 -6.04
CA LEU A 169 -0.17 -3.38 -6.11
C LEU A 169 1.19 -2.78 -5.72
N TRP A 170 1.49 -1.57 -6.19
CA TRP A 170 2.71 -0.85 -5.81
C TRP A 170 2.76 -0.57 -4.31
N ILE A 171 1.65 -0.12 -3.72
CA ILE A 171 1.56 0.14 -2.28
C ILE A 171 1.92 -1.12 -1.49
N TYR A 172 1.35 -2.27 -1.82
CA TYR A 172 1.70 -3.54 -1.17
C TYR A 172 3.17 -3.91 -1.37
N LYS A 173 3.68 -3.85 -2.61
CA LYS A 173 5.10 -4.15 -2.91
C LYS A 173 6.06 -3.29 -2.10
N LYS A 174 5.83 -1.97 -2.10
CA LYS A 174 6.67 -1.00 -1.37
C LYS A 174 6.56 -1.21 0.14
N TRP A 175 5.37 -1.52 0.66
CA TRP A 175 5.18 -1.80 2.09
C TRP A 175 5.94 -3.07 2.52
N LEU A 176 5.85 -4.16 1.75
CA LEU A 176 6.55 -5.42 2.03
C LEU A 176 8.07 -5.27 1.95
N ALA A 177 8.57 -4.43 1.03
CA ALA A 177 10.00 -4.16 0.88
C ALA A 177 10.54 -3.23 1.98
N SER A 178 9.68 -2.46 2.65
CA SER A 178 10.07 -1.54 3.71
C SER A 178 10.45 -2.31 4.98
N LYS A 179 11.36 -1.74 5.80
CA LYS A 179 11.51 -2.25 7.17
C LYS A 179 10.18 -2.10 7.90
N TYR A 180 9.90 -3.02 8.82
CA TYR A 180 8.63 -3.06 9.52
C TYR A 180 8.33 -1.75 10.26
N VAL A 181 7.17 -1.16 9.95
CA VAL A 181 6.59 0.00 10.63
C VAL A 181 5.17 -0.37 11.08
N PRO A 182 4.86 -0.32 12.39
CA PRO A 182 3.48 -0.45 12.87
C PRO A 182 2.54 0.57 12.24
N LEU A 183 1.34 0.16 11.83
CA LEU A 183 0.36 1.06 11.21
C LEU A 183 -0.17 2.11 12.18
N ASP A 184 -0.23 1.80 13.48
CA ASP A 184 -0.74 2.69 14.53
C ASP A 184 0.03 4.03 14.63
N ILE A 185 1.27 4.05 14.11
CA ILE A 185 2.09 5.24 13.91
C ILE A 185 1.45 6.24 12.93
N PHE A 186 0.70 5.74 11.95
CA PHE A 186 -0.02 6.55 10.97
C PHE A 186 -1.51 6.67 11.32
N ILE A 187 -2.15 5.55 11.63
CA ILE A 187 -3.59 5.43 11.83
C ILE A 187 -3.88 4.69 13.14
N PRO A 188 -4.36 5.38 14.19
CA PRO A 188 -4.81 4.74 15.42
C PRO A 188 -5.93 3.71 15.15
N HIS A 189 -5.93 2.60 15.90
CA HIS A 189 -6.87 1.48 15.66
C HIS A 189 -8.35 1.90 15.65
N ASN A 190 -8.74 2.84 16.50
CA ASN A 190 -10.11 3.35 16.58
C ASN A 190 -10.56 4.14 15.34
N GLN A 191 -9.63 4.55 14.46
CA GLN A 191 -9.95 5.27 13.24
C GLN A 191 -10.12 4.34 12.02
N ILE A 192 -9.67 3.08 12.08
CA ILE A 192 -9.64 2.17 10.92
C ILE A 192 -11.01 2.03 10.26
N ASN A 193 -12.09 1.89 11.05
CA ASN A 193 -13.45 1.73 10.54
C ASN A 193 -13.88 2.86 9.60
N LYS A 194 -13.45 4.11 9.86
CA LYS A 194 -13.81 5.29 9.07
C LYS A 194 -13.31 5.20 7.63
N TYR A 195 -12.22 4.49 7.38
CA TYR A 195 -11.57 4.43 6.08
C TYR A 195 -11.96 3.19 5.27
N PHE A 196 -12.80 2.32 5.82
CA PHE A 196 -13.20 1.09 5.17
C PHE A 196 -14.18 1.31 4.01
N GLU A 197 -14.92 2.43 3.99
CA GLU A 197 -15.83 2.80 2.89
C GLU A 197 -15.13 2.89 1.53
N ASN A 198 -13.81 3.15 1.52
CA ASN A 198 -12.99 3.01 0.34
C ASN A 198 -12.48 1.56 0.25
N ASP A 199 -13.13 0.73 -0.55
CA ASP A 199 -12.81 -0.68 -0.76
C ASP A 199 -11.32 -0.98 -0.99
N ARG A 200 -10.57 -0.04 -1.58
CA ARG A 200 -9.16 -0.22 -1.91
C ARG A 200 -8.28 0.06 -0.71
N ILE A 201 -8.27 1.31 -0.26
CA ILE A 201 -7.41 1.76 0.85
C ILE A 201 -7.87 1.14 2.16
N GLY A 202 -9.17 1.06 2.41
CA GLY A 202 -9.75 0.47 3.60
C GLY A 202 -9.31 -0.97 3.82
N ALA A 203 -9.38 -1.80 2.77
CA ALA A 203 -8.92 -3.18 2.84
C ALA A 203 -7.40 -3.28 3.08
N PHE A 204 -6.60 -2.40 2.46
CA PHE A 204 -5.16 -2.32 2.72
C PHE A 204 -4.87 -1.97 4.17
N LEU A 205 -5.43 -0.88 4.68
CA LEU A 205 -5.23 -0.43 6.07
C LEU A 205 -5.63 -1.52 7.07
N LEU A 206 -6.79 -2.14 6.86
CA LEU A 206 -7.25 -3.23 7.72
C LEU A 206 -6.31 -4.44 7.67
N SER A 207 -5.80 -4.80 6.49
CA SER A 207 -4.87 -5.91 6.35
C SER A 207 -3.56 -5.68 7.11
N ILE A 208 -3.02 -4.46 7.05
CA ILE A 208 -1.80 -4.11 7.78
C ILE A 208 -2.07 -4.08 9.28
N ALA A 209 -3.20 -3.53 9.72
CA ALA A 209 -3.57 -3.50 11.13
C ALA A 209 -3.72 -4.90 11.75
N MET A 210 -4.34 -5.83 11.02
CA MET A 210 -4.45 -7.24 11.42
C MET A 210 -3.08 -7.92 11.43
N TYR A 211 -2.23 -7.63 10.43
CA TYR A 211 -0.86 -8.15 10.39
C TYR A 211 -0.04 -7.67 11.59
N ASP A 212 -0.18 -6.41 12.02
CA ASP A 212 0.49 -5.91 13.22
C ASP A 212 0.14 -6.76 14.46
N GLN A 213 -1.12 -7.16 14.61
CA GLN A 213 -1.53 -8.05 15.70
C GLN A 213 -0.91 -9.44 15.58
N LEU A 214 -0.92 -10.01 14.38
CA LEU A 214 -0.33 -11.34 14.12
C LEU A 214 1.19 -11.36 14.35
N LYS A 215 1.88 -10.29 13.97
CA LYS A 215 3.33 -10.15 14.10
C LYS A 215 3.77 -10.03 15.56
N MET A 216 2.98 -9.32 16.38
CA MET A 216 3.29 -9.13 17.81
C MET A 216 2.87 -10.32 18.68
N ALA A 217 1.96 -11.16 18.19
CA ALA A 217 1.46 -12.33 18.89
C ALA A 217 2.46 -13.50 18.91
N ASP A 218 2.43 -14.28 20.00
CA ASP A 218 2.99 -15.64 19.99
C ASP A 218 2.23 -16.46 18.93
N LYS A 219 2.95 -17.24 18.11
CA LYS A 219 2.39 -18.12 17.07
C LYS A 219 1.26 -19.02 17.60
N LYS A 220 1.33 -19.45 18.86
CA LYS A 220 0.28 -20.29 19.47
C LYS A 220 -1.00 -19.51 19.83
N LEU A 221 -0.89 -18.19 20.01
CA LEU A 221 -1.97 -17.31 20.47
C LEU A 221 -2.48 -16.38 19.36
N GLN A 222 -1.90 -16.44 18.16
CA GLN A 222 -2.27 -15.59 17.02
C GLN A 222 -3.77 -15.59 16.74
N HIS A 223 -4.43 -16.76 16.76
CA HIS A 223 -5.88 -16.86 16.56
C HIS A 223 -6.66 -16.04 17.59
N ASP A 224 -6.37 -16.23 18.88
CA ASP A 224 -7.15 -15.64 19.96
C ASP A 224 -6.86 -14.13 20.07
N ILE A 225 -5.60 -13.72 19.91
CA ILE A 225 -5.20 -12.31 19.91
C ILE A 225 -5.86 -11.57 18.76
N LEU A 226 -5.78 -12.10 17.53
CA LEU A 226 -6.36 -11.45 16.37
C LEU A 226 -7.89 -11.39 16.49
N ASN A 227 -8.55 -12.49 16.88
CA ASN A 227 -10.00 -12.52 17.06
C ASN A 227 -10.47 -11.53 18.14
N SER A 228 -9.76 -11.47 19.28
CA SER A 228 -10.05 -10.51 20.35
C SER A 228 -9.86 -9.07 19.87
N TRP A 229 -8.82 -8.80 19.08
CA TRP A 229 -8.59 -7.46 18.54
C TRP A 229 -9.67 -7.07 17.54
N ILE A 230 -10.05 -7.95 16.62
CA ILE A 230 -11.08 -7.70 15.61
C ILE A 230 -12.41 -7.38 16.29
N THR A 231 -12.85 -8.23 17.22
CA THR A 231 -14.12 -8.06 17.93
C THR A 231 -14.16 -6.81 18.82
N THR A 232 -13.00 -6.29 19.23
CA THR A 232 -12.90 -5.07 20.04
C THR A 232 -12.82 -3.79 19.20
N ASN A 233 -12.12 -3.83 18.06
CA ASN A 233 -11.74 -2.63 17.32
C ASN A 233 -12.49 -2.44 16.00
N ILE A 234 -13.04 -3.50 15.41
CA ILE A 234 -13.68 -3.45 14.08
C ILE A 234 -15.20 -3.54 14.24
N SER A 235 -15.92 -2.66 13.54
CA SER A 235 -17.37 -2.59 13.63
C SER A 235 -18.03 -3.80 12.96
N ALA A 236 -19.24 -4.15 13.42
CA ALA A 236 -19.99 -5.28 12.88
C ALA A 236 -20.33 -5.07 11.38
N GLU A 237 -20.55 -3.83 10.96
CA GLU A 237 -20.79 -3.45 9.57
C GLU A 237 -19.59 -3.79 8.69
N VAL A 238 -18.37 -3.44 9.14
CA VAL A 238 -17.13 -3.76 8.41
C VAL A 238 -16.91 -5.27 8.35
N ILE A 239 -17.11 -5.99 9.46
CA ILE A 239 -16.97 -7.46 9.50
C ILE A 239 -17.96 -8.14 8.53
N LYS A 240 -19.14 -7.53 8.29
CA LYS A 240 -20.16 -8.02 7.36
C LYS A 240 -19.79 -7.84 5.89
N CYS A 241 -18.95 -6.87 5.54
CA CYS A 241 -18.50 -6.66 4.17
C CYS A 241 -17.60 -7.81 3.68
N PRO A 242 -17.81 -8.39 2.49
CA PRO A 242 -16.93 -9.41 1.93
C PRO A 242 -15.45 -8.99 1.85
N GLN A 243 -15.17 -7.70 1.61
CA GLN A 243 -13.83 -7.11 1.52
C GLN A 243 -13.03 -7.27 2.84
N PHE A 244 -13.70 -7.48 3.97
CA PHE A 244 -13.06 -7.84 5.22
C PHE A 244 -12.23 -9.12 5.07
N MET A 245 -12.78 -10.12 4.37
CA MET A 245 -12.10 -11.39 4.14
C MET A 245 -10.87 -11.24 3.27
N ARG A 246 -10.88 -10.30 2.31
CA ARG A 246 -9.70 -9.93 1.54
C ARG A 246 -8.61 -9.37 2.45
N ALA A 247 -8.95 -8.44 3.33
CA ALA A 247 -8.01 -7.86 4.28
C ALA A 247 -7.41 -8.91 5.24
N LEU A 248 -8.26 -9.76 5.82
CA LEU A 248 -7.84 -10.85 6.71
C LEU A 248 -6.90 -11.84 6.00
N THR A 249 -7.25 -12.22 4.77
CA THR A 249 -6.44 -13.14 3.97
C THR A 249 -5.06 -12.57 3.67
N ILE A 250 -5.00 -11.28 3.30
CA ILE A 250 -3.75 -10.57 3.07
C ILE A 250 -2.90 -10.53 4.35
N ALA A 251 -3.50 -10.19 5.50
CA ALA A 251 -2.79 -10.14 6.78
C ALA A 251 -2.13 -11.48 7.14
N ILE A 252 -2.87 -12.59 7.00
CA ILE A 252 -2.37 -13.94 7.20
C ILE A 252 -1.23 -14.24 6.22
N PHE A 253 -1.39 -13.89 4.94
CA PHE A 253 -0.38 -14.13 3.93
C PHE A 253 0.93 -13.39 4.24
N ILE A 254 0.85 -12.13 4.66
CA ILE A 254 2.02 -11.33 5.07
C ILE A 254 2.74 -11.96 6.27
N ASP A 255 2.01 -12.42 7.29
CA ASP A 255 2.62 -13.14 8.42
C ASP A 255 3.35 -14.42 7.97
N ARG A 256 2.76 -15.17 7.04
CA ARG A 256 3.35 -16.42 6.56
C ARG A 256 4.58 -16.24 5.71
N ILE A 257 4.61 -15.31 4.76
CA ILE A 257 5.83 -15.06 3.98
C ILE A 257 7.03 -14.76 4.89
N ASN A 258 6.79 -14.00 5.96
CA ASN A 258 7.85 -13.57 6.88
C ASN A 258 8.27 -14.65 7.90
N SER A 259 7.55 -15.77 7.99
CA SER A 259 7.77 -16.78 9.04
C SER A 259 7.75 -18.24 8.59
N ILE A 260 7.48 -18.51 7.31
CA ILE A 260 7.34 -19.88 6.81
C ILE A 260 8.67 -20.63 6.84
N HIS A 261 8.67 -21.80 7.46
CA HIS A 261 9.77 -22.75 7.34
C HIS A 261 9.65 -23.54 6.00
N PRO A 262 10.76 -23.92 5.36
CA PRO A 262 10.73 -24.59 4.05
C PRO A 262 9.84 -25.85 3.94
N ASN A 263 9.59 -26.51 5.08
CA ASN A 263 8.85 -27.77 5.17
C ASN A 263 7.43 -27.59 5.73
N GLU A 264 7.00 -26.36 6.05
CA GLU A 264 5.64 -26.09 6.51
C GLU A 264 4.72 -25.77 5.35
N ASP A 265 3.47 -26.21 5.47
CA ASP A 265 2.40 -25.72 4.60
C ASP A 265 2.20 -24.22 4.79
N PHE A 266 1.75 -23.58 3.71
CA PHE A 266 1.58 -22.13 3.73
C PHE A 266 0.51 -21.71 4.73
N LEU A 267 -0.63 -22.38 4.72
CA LEU A 267 -1.65 -22.27 5.75
C LEU A 267 -1.47 -23.42 6.74
N VAL A 268 -1.67 -23.13 8.01
CA VAL A 268 -1.69 -24.14 9.07
C VAL A 268 -3.05 -24.07 9.77
N HIS A 269 -3.35 -25.04 10.61
CA HIS A 269 -4.67 -25.20 11.23
C HIS A 269 -5.23 -23.91 11.86
N CYS A 270 -4.41 -23.08 12.51
CA CYS A 270 -4.89 -21.81 13.10
C CYS A 270 -5.36 -20.79 12.04
N HIS A 271 -4.71 -20.72 10.88
CA HIS A 271 -5.09 -19.84 9.78
C HIS A 271 -6.37 -20.30 9.11
N VAL A 272 -6.47 -21.61 8.86
CA VAL A 272 -7.69 -22.23 8.33
C VAL A 272 -8.86 -21.92 9.26
N LYS A 273 -8.69 -22.14 10.56
CA LYS A 273 -9.70 -21.85 11.58
C LYS A 273 -10.15 -20.37 11.59
N LEU A 274 -9.20 -19.43 11.49
CA LEU A 274 -9.51 -17.99 11.42
C LEU A 274 -10.34 -17.66 10.17
N LEU A 275 -9.92 -18.15 9.00
CA LEU A 275 -10.63 -17.91 7.75
C LEU A 275 -12.04 -18.50 7.80
N THR A 276 -12.17 -19.79 8.16
CA THR A 276 -13.47 -20.45 8.24
C THR A 276 -14.39 -19.79 9.27
N HIS A 277 -13.85 -19.33 10.40
CA HIS A 277 -14.61 -18.62 11.42
C HIS A 277 -15.31 -17.38 10.87
N TYR A 278 -14.62 -16.56 10.06
CA TYR A 278 -15.19 -15.33 9.49
C TYR A 278 -15.89 -15.51 8.13
N ILE A 279 -15.61 -16.59 7.39
CA ILE A 279 -16.40 -16.97 6.22
C ILE A 279 -17.81 -17.39 6.67
N GLN A 280 -17.88 -18.15 7.77
CA GLN A 280 -19.11 -18.74 8.31
C GLN A 280 -19.60 -18.00 9.57
N SER A 281 -19.18 -16.75 9.81
CA SER A 281 -19.38 -16.09 11.11
C SER A 281 -20.83 -15.84 11.51
N GLU A 282 -21.80 -16.04 10.61
CA GLU A 282 -23.23 -16.01 10.87
C GLU A 282 -23.91 -17.01 9.91
N ALA A 283 -25.19 -17.33 10.13
CA ALA A 283 -25.98 -18.12 9.17
C ALA A 283 -26.29 -17.27 7.92
N LEU A 284 -25.25 -17.01 7.11
CA LEU A 284 -25.32 -16.20 5.91
C LEU A 284 -25.93 -17.00 4.75
N PRO A 285 -26.63 -16.34 3.81
CA PRO A 285 -27.02 -16.97 2.55
C PRO A 285 -25.79 -17.51 1.81
N VAL A 286 -25.95 -18.62 1.08
CA VAL A 286 -24.88 -19.24 0.30
C VAL A 286 -24.18 -18.25 -0.63
N SER A 287 -24.92 -17.31 -1.23
CA SER A 287 -24.35 -16.26 -2.09
C SER A 287 -23.38 -15.32 -1.36
N GLU A 288 -23.61 -15.03 -0.08
CA GLU A 288 -22.72 -14.18 0.72
C GLU A 288 -21.48 -14.95 1.20
N ILE A 289 -21.63 -16.25 1.48
CA ILE A 289 -20.50 -17.15 1.75
C ILE A 289 -19.59 -17.21 0.53
N ILE A 290 -20.15 -17.45 -0.67
CA ILE A 290 -19.39 -17.43 -1.93
C ILE A 290 -18.70 -16.08 -2.12
N ALA A 291 -19.38 -14.96 -1.88
CA ALA A 291 -18.77 -13.64 -2.00
C ALA A 291 -17.56 -13.45 -1.06
N ARG A 292 -17.64 -13.95 0.18
CA ARG A 292 -16.54 -13.94 1.16
C ARG A 292 -15.36 -14.81 0.76
N GLU A 293 -15.64 -16.02 0.29
CA GLU A 293 -14.64 -16.96 -0.20
C GLU A 293 -13.90 -16.40 -1.44
N VAL A 294 -14.64 -15.83 -2.39
CA VAL A 294 -14.07 -15.14 -3.55
C VAL A 294 -13.16 -13.97 -3.13
N GLN A 295 -13.50 -13.23 -2.08
CA GLN A 295 -12.62 -12.18 -1.54
C GLN A 295 -11.33 -12.73 -0.91
N CYS A 296 -11.35 -13.94 -0.35
CA CYS A 296 -10.11 -14.62 0.06
C CYS A 296 -9.21 -14.89 -1.15
N LEU A 297 -9.79 -15.41 -2.24
CA LEU A 297 -9.06 -15.67 -3.49
C LEU A 297 -8.43 -14.38 -4.06
N TYR A 298 -9.16 -13.26 -4.05
CA TYR A 298 -8.59 -11.97 -4.43
C TYR A 298 -7.45 -11.52 -3.51
N GLY A 299 -7.55 -11.74 -2.20
CA GLY A 299 -6.47 -11.46 -1.26
C GLY A 299 -5.19 -12.24 -1.60
N PHE A 300 -5.32 -13.54 -1.86
CA PHE A 300 -4.21 -14.39 -2.30
C PHE A 300 -3.65 -13.97 -3.65
N GLN A 301 -4.50 -13.60 -4.61
CA GLN A 301 -4.09 -13.13 -5.94
C GLN A 301 -3.25 -11.85 -5.84
N ILE A 302 -3.71 -10.86 -5.07
CA ILE A 302 -3.00 -9.59 -4.85
C ILE A 302 -1.60 -9.85 -4.28
N MET A 303 -1.51 -10.69 -3.25
CA MET A 303 -0.22 -10.97 -2.62
C MET A 303 0.69 -11.82 -3.50
N SER A 304 0.13 -12.74 -4.27
CA SER A 304 0.89 -13.49 -5.27
C SER A 304 1.47 -12.56 -6.34
N ALA A 305 0.69 -11.59 -6.83
CA ALA A 305 1.16 -10.57 -7.76
C ALA A 305 2.24 -9.66 -7.12
N ALA A 306 2.10 -9.31 -5.84
CA ALA A 306 3.08 -8.51 -5.11
C ALA A 306 4.42 -9.23 -4.99
N LEU A 307 4.41 -10.56 -4.91
CA LEU A 307 5.60 -11.42 -4.89
C LEU A 307 6.06 -11.93 -6.27
N GLU A 308 5.53 -11.38 -7.36
CA GLU A 308 5.90 -11.80 -8.73
C GLU A 308 5.59 -13.28 -9.03
N TYR A 309 4.47 -13.78 -8.49
CA TYR A 309 3.87 -15.09 -8.75
C TYR A 309 4.81 -16.28 -8.48
N PRO A 310 5.08 -16.63 -7.21
CA PRO A 310 5.82 -17.84 -6.87
C PRO A 310 5.01 -19.11 -7.19
N GLU A 311 5.08 -19.58 -8.43
CA GLU A 311 4.14 -20.55 -9.04
C GLU A 311 3.83 -21.76 -8.16
N LYS A 312 4.88 -22.44 -7.67
CA LYS A 312 4.74 -23.65 -6.83
C LYS A 312 4.06 -23.37 -5.48
N MET A 313 4.20 -22.15 -4.95
CA MET A 313 3.54 -21.76 -3.71
C MET A 313 2.05 -21.49 -3.96
N VAL A 314 1.73 -20.74 -5.02
CA VAL A 314 0.36 -20.42 -5.40
C VAL A 314 -0.44 -21.69 -5.69
N LEU A 315 0.11 -22.62 -6.47
CA LEU A 315 -0.58 -23.87 -6.79
C LEU A 315 -0.86 -24.72 -5.54
N ARG A 316 0.15 -24.90 -4.66
CA ARG A 316 -0.02 -25.65 -3.40
C ARG A 316 -1.07 -25.01 -2.49
N LEU A 317 -1.06 -23.69 -2.39
CA LEU A 317 -2.03 -22.95 -1.60
C LEU A 317 -3.47 -23.18 -2.09
N PHE A 318 -3.71 -23.12 -3.40
CA PHE A 318 -5.04 -23.35 -3.98
C PHE A 318 -5.53 -24.78 -3.74
N HIS A 319 -4.65 -25.78 -3.86
CA HIS A 319 -4.99 -27.16 -3.47
C HIS A 319 -5.38 -27.28 -2.00
N HIS A 320 -4.61 -26.66 -1.09
CA HIS A 320 -4.90 -26.69 0.35
C HIS A 320 -6.26 -26.05 0.67
N LEU A 321 -6.54 -24.88 0.09
CA LEU A 321 -7.82 -24.17 0.28
C LEU A 321 -9.02 -25.02 -0.13
N TYR A 322 -8.89 -25.80 -1.21
CA TYR A 322 -9.93 -26.70 -1.69
C TYR A 322 -10.03 -27.97 -0.83
N GLN A 323 -8.91 -28.65 -0.57
CA GLN A 323 -8.87 -29.92 0.18
C GLN A 323 -9.35 -29.76 1.63
N ASP A 324 -9.00 -28.65 2.27
CA ASP A 324 -9.43 -28.33 3.63
C ASP A 324 -10.85 -27.73 3.70
N SER A 325 -11.57 -27.67 2.57
CA SER A 325 -12.92 -27.11 2.47
C SER A 325 -13.03 -25.67 2.99
N VAL A 326 -11.95 -24.87 2.81
CA VAL A 326 -11.94 -23.44 3.17
C VAL A 326 -12.66 -22.62 2.11
N ILE A 327 -12.48 -23.00 0.85
CA ILE A 327 -13.07 -22.34 -0.31
C ILE A 327 -13.81 -23.40 -1.13
N SER A 328 -15.09 -23.13 -1.42
CA SER A 328 -15.93 -24.04 -2.18
C SER A 328 -15.53 -24.07 -3.66
N LYS A 329 -15.91 -25.15 -4.34
CA LYS A 329 -15.74 -25.31 -5.77
C LYS A 329 -16.43 -24.18 -6.55
N GLU A 330 -17.66 -23.85 -6.17
CA GLU A 330 -18.46 -22.79 -6.76
C GLU A 330 -17.77 -21.44 -6.63
N SER A 331 -17.09 -21.17 -5.50
CA SER A 331 -16.30 -19.96 -5.30
C SER A 331 -15.10 -19.89 -6.21
N PHE A 332 -14.35 -20.99 -6.40
CA PHE A 332 -13.26 -21.06 -7.38
C PHE A 332 -13.76 -20.84 -8.81
N GLN A 333 -14.89 -21.44 -9.18
CA GLN A 333 -15.50 -21.26 -10.50
C GLN A 333 -16.02 -19.82 -10.70
N THR A 334 -16.62 -19.24 -9.67
CA THR A 334 -17.10 -17.84 -9.69
C THR A 334 -15.93 -16.90 -9.87
N TRP A 335 -14.88 -17.05 -9.07
CA TRP A 335 -13.65 -16.26 -9.20
C TRP A 335 -12.99 -16.45 -10.57
N LYS A 336 -12.97 -17.67 -11.14
CA LYS A 336 -12.44 -17.93 -12.49
C LYS A 336 -13.25 -17.18 -13.57
N LYS A 337 -14.58 -17.27 -13.53
CA LYS A 337 -15.51 -16.67 -14.51
C LYS A 337 -15.62 -15.16 -14.41
N ASP A 338 -15.34 -14.59 -13.23
CA ASP A 338 -15.41 -13.15 -13.04
C ASP A 338 -14.20 -12.48 -13.72
N ASP A 339 -14.28 -12.29 -15.04
CA ASP A 339 -13.32 -11.51 -15.83
C ASP A 339 -13.35 -10.02 -15.44
N LYS A 340 -14.37 -9.60 -14.70
CA LYS A 340 -14.50 -8.24 -14.17
C LYS A 340 -14.00 -8.23 -12.75
N PHE A 341 -12.74 -7.89 -12.54
CA PHE A 341 -12.33 -7.42 -11.23
C PHE A 341 -13.22 -6.21 -10.88
N ASN A 342 -14.22 -6.40 -10.05
CA ASN A 342 -15.22 -5.38 -9.72
C ASN A 342 -14.50 -4.15 -9.12
N SER A 343 -14.39 -3.08 -9.92
CA SER A 343 -14.20 -1.65 -9.60
C SER A 343 -13.31 -1.23 -8.41
N GLY A 344 -12.35 -2.06 -7.99
CA GLY A 344 -11.64 -1.88 -6.72
C GLY A 344 -10.15 -2.22 -6.72
N PHE A 345 -9.57 -2.60 -7.84
CA PHE A 345 -8.12 -2.80 -7.94
C PHE A 345 -7.66 -2.49 -9.36
N ASP A 346 -6.38 -2.15 -9.54
CA ASP A 346 -5.88 -1.70 -10.83
C ASP A 346 -6.17 -2.74 -11.92
N GLU A 347 -6.61 -2.23 -13.08
CA GLU A 347 -6.94 -2.98 -14.30
C GLU A 347 -5.85 -4.00 -14.66
N ASP A 348 -4.62 -3.77 -14.24
CA ASP A 348 -3.49 -4.61 -14.59
C ASP A 348 -3.32 -5.92 -13.79
N LEU A 349 -4.10 -6.13 -12.71
CA LEU A 349 -4.24 -7.46 -12.12
C LEU A 349 -5.11 -8.40 -12.99
N GLU A 350 -5.65 -7.90 -14.12
CA GLU A 350 -6.45 -8.64 -15.11
C GLU A 350 -5.76 -9.89 -15.64
N THR A 351 -4.43 -9.95 -15.62
CA THR A 351 -3.74 -11.23 -15.81
C THR A 351 -3.73 -11.99 -14.50
N LYS A 352 -4.89 -12.53 -14.10
CA LYS A 352 -4.92 -13.80 -13.37
C LYS A 352 -3.90 -14.67 -14.08
N ASN A 353 -2.81 -15.04 -13.42
CA ASN A 353 -1.77 -15.87 -14.03
C ASN A 353 -2.30 -17.31 -14.10
N MET A 354 -3.45 -17.47 -14.78
CA MET A 354 -4.28 -18.66 -14.90
C MET A 354 -3.45 -19.82 -15.40
N THR A 355 -2.42 -19.55 -16.20
CA THR A 355 -1.44 -20.54 -16.65
C THR A 355 -0.91 -21.40 -15.51
N VAL A 356 -0.59 -20.80 -14.36
CA VAL A 356 -0.08 -21.51 -13.17
C VAL A 356 -1.17 -22.38 -12.53
N LEU A 357 -2.42 -21.93 -12.58
CA LEU A 357 -3.57 -22.58 -11.96
C LEU A 357 -4.34 -23.52 -12.91
N ASN A 358 -3.96 -23.60 -14.19
CA ASN A 358 -4.64 -24.43 -15.18
C ASN A 358 -4.68 -25.90 -14.75
N SER A 359 -3.57 -26.42 -14.20
CA SER A 359 -3.51 -27.80 -13.69
C SER A 359 -4.49 -28.03 -12.55
N PHE A 360 -4.62 -27.08 -11.62
CA PHE A 360 -5.60 -27.13 -10.53
C PHE A 360 -7.03 -27.16 -11.07
N PHE A 361 -7.37 -26.28 -12.01
CA PHE A 361 -8.73 -26.24 -12.57
C PHE A 361 -9.08 -27.46 -13.40
N ILE A 362 -8.12 -28.05 -14.13
CA ILE A 362 -8.34 -29.31 -14.84
C ILE A 362 -8.67 -30.42 -13.83
N GLN A 363 -7.92 -30.53 -12.73
CA GLN A 363 -8.22 -31.51 -11.67
C GLN A 363 -9.57 -31.25 -10.99
N LEU A 364 -9.90 -29.98 -10.77
CA LEU A 364 -11.18 -29.58 -10.20
C LEU A 364 -12.36 -30.03 -11.08
N GLU A 365 -12.22 -29.93 -12.41
CA GLU A 365 -13.21 -30.36 -13.39
C GLU A 365 -13.28 -31.90 -13.52
N LEU A 366 -12.14 -32.61 -13.50
CA LEU A 366 -12.10 -34.08 -13.54
C LEU A 366 -12.75 -34.74 -12.33
N ASN A 367 -12.62 -34.13 -11.15
CA ASN A 367 -13.27 -34.65 -9.95
C ASN A 367 -14.82 -34.54 -10.01
N ASP A 368 -15.42 -33.72 -10.90
CA ASP A 368 -16.89 -33.75 -11.13
C ASP A 368 -17.30 -34.96 -11.97
N SER A 369 -16.54 -35.25 -13.03
CA SER A 369 -16.92 -36.33 -13.97
C SER A 369 -16.89 -37.71 -13.31
N ASP A 370 -16.03 -37.90 -12.30
CA ASP A 370 -15.94 -39.15 -11.57
C ASP A 370 -17.03 -39.30 -10.48
N GLU A 371 -17.65 -38.20 -10.01
CA GLU A 371 -18.77 -38.25 -9.06
C GLU A 371 -20.11 -38.54 -9.78
N ASP A 372 -20.32 -37.99 -10.99
CA ASP A 372 -21.52 -38.25 -11.81
C ASP A 372 -21.59 -39.70 -12.36
N ASP A 373 -20.45 -40.39 -12.49
CA ASP A 373 -20.37 -41.78 -12.99
C ASP A 373 -20.51 -42.85 -11.88
N THR A 374 -20.74 -42.45 -10.62
CA THR A 374 -20.91 -43.39 -9.49
C THR A 374 -22.37 -43.66 -9.06
N ASP A 375 -23.34 -43.06 -9.75
CA ASP A 375 -24.78 -43.26 -9.55
C ASP A 375 -25.47 -44.00 -10.73
N GLU A 376 -24.86 -45.08 -11.26
CA GLU A 376 -25.55 -46.09 -12.10
C GLU A 376 -25.57 -47.51 -11.50
#